data_AF-A0A4U0V9J9-F1
#
_entry.id   AF-A0A4U0V9J9-F1
#
_cell.length_a   1.000
_cell.length_b   1.000
_cell.length_c   1.000
_cell.angle_alpha   90.00
_cell.angle_beta   90.00
_cell.angle_gamma   90.00
#
_symmetry.space_group_name_H-M   'P 1'
#
loop_
_entity.id
_entity.type
_entity.pdbx_description
1 polymer ?
#
loop_
_entity_poly.entity_id
_entity_poly.type
_entity_poly.pdbx_seq_one_letter_code
_entity_poly.pdbx_strand_id
1 'polypeptide(L)'
;MTTNINFQINGLSDRDKAATDANRRAWDAIADWWEHKQSEGGDDGNDMFTQCLLPEVEQLSDWQPGETVLDLGAGSGIICRMFAAKGAKVTGLDFSDLMLEKARERAETNGLKIEYDFIDLMDIESMKNYARMHSE
;
A
#
# COMPACT_ATOMS: atom_id res chain seq x y z
N MET A 1 29.48 -32.90 18.43
CA MET A 1 28.35 -32.00 18.70
C MET A 1 27.96 -31.38 17.38
N THR A 2 26.86 -31.83 16.79
CA THR A 2 26.30 -31.24 15.57
C THR A 2 25.35 -30.14 16.01
N THR A 3 25.71 -28.89 15.74
CA THR A 3 24.84 -27.74 15.97
C THR A 3 23.73 -27.81 14.92
N ASN A 4 22.50 -28.14 15.33
CA ASN A 4 21.34 -28.01 14.48
C ASN A 4 21.11 -26.52 14.22
N ILE A 5 21.42 -26.07 13.01
CA ILE A 5 21.01 -24.76 12.51
C ILE A 5 19.56 -24.93 12.04
N ASN A 6 18.63 -24.42 12.82
CA ASN A 6 17.22 -24.38 12.45
C ASN A 6 17.02 -23.20 11.47
N PHE A 7 17.03 -23.48 10.17
CA PHE A 7 16.49 -22.54 9.18
C PHE A 7 14.98 -22.73 9.14
N GLN A 8 14.24 -21.87 9.86
CA GLN A 8 12.80 -21.73 9.60
C GLN A 8 12.60 -20.76 8.45
N ILE A 9 12.50 -21.31 7.25
CA ILE A 9 11.62 -20.75 6.22
C ILE A 9 10.26 -21.41 6.52
N ASN A 10 9.22 -20.61 6.78
CA ASN A 10 7.79 -21.01 7.00
C ASN A 10 7.21 -20.94 8.43
N GLY A 11 7.61 -19.95 9.22
CA GLY A 11 6.83 -19.52 10.39
C GLY A 11 7.44 -18.28 11.02
N LEU A 12 6.74 -17.14 10.97
CA LEU A 12 7.19 -15.92 11.64
C LEU A 12 7.34 -16.24 13.14
N SER A 13 8.52 -15.98 13.69
CA SER A 13 8.73 -16.10 15.13
C SER A 13 7.87 -15.08 15.87
N ASP A 14 7.61 -15.30 17.16
CA ASP A 14 6.87 -14.32 17.98
C ASP A 14 7.56 -12.94 17.99
N ARG A 15 8.88 -12.92 17.83
CA ARG A 15 9.66 -11.70 17.65
C ARG A 15 9.34 -11.00 16.33
N ASP A 16 9.19 -11.76 15.24
CA ASP A 16 8.88 -11.21 13.92
C ASP A 16 7.46 -10.66 13.89
N LYS A 17 6.48 -11.37 14.49
CA LYS A 17 5.11 -10.87 14.65
C LYS A 17 5.04 -9.59 15.47
N ALA A 18 5.77 -9.54 16.59
CA ALA A 18 5.85 -8.33 17.42
C ALA A 18 6.51 -7.15 16.68
N ALA A 19 7.50 -7.42 15.82
CA ALA A 19 8.12 -6.40 14.97
C ALA A 19 7.14 -5.89 13.90
N THR A 20 6.37 -6.78 13.26
CA THR A 20 5.31 -6.43 12.31
C THR A 20 4.23 -5.55 12.97
N ASP A 21 3.75 -5.92 14.17
CA ASP A 21 2.78 -5.10 14.92
C ASP A 21 3.32 -3.74 15.38
N ALA A 22 4.61 -3.67 15.72
CA ALA A 22 5.26 -2.41 16.02
C ALA A 22 5.37 -1.52 14.77
N ASN A 23 5.68 -2.11 13.61
CA ASN A 23 5.75 -1.42 12.33
C ASN A 23 4.38 -0.85 11.93
N ARG A 24 3.28 -1.63 12.04
CA ARG A 24 1.93 -1.10 11.78
C ARG A 24 1.60 0.10 12.65
N ARG A 25 1.82 -0.03 13.95
CA ARG A 25 1.52 1.05 14.90
C ARG A 25 2.33 2.30 14.60
N ALA A 26 3.55 2.16 14.08
CA ALA A 26 4.35 3.30 13.64
C ALA A 26 3.72 4.00 12.43
N TRP A 27 3.24 3.25 11.44
CA TRP A 27 2.51 3.80 10.29
C TRP A 27 1.18 4.44 10.68
N ASP A 28 0.40 3.79 11.55
CA ASP A 28 -0.84 4.35 12.12
C ASP A 28 -0.53 5.69 12.81
N ALA A 29 0.50 5.75 13.64
CA ALA A 29 0.86 6.94 14.41
C ALA A 29 1.29 8.15 13.56
N ILE A 30 1.71 7.94 12.31
CA ILE A 30 2.15 9.03 11.42
C ILE A 30 1.18 9.32 10.29
N ALA A 31 0.04 8.62 10.16
CA ALA A 31 -0.85 8.73 9.00
C ALA A 31 -1.32 10.18 8.74
N ASP A 32 -1.79 10.88 9.78
CA ASP A 32 -2.22 12.28 9.66
C ASP A 32 -1.08 13.21 9.22
N TRP A 33 0.09 13.06 9.86
CA TRP A 33 1.27 13.85 9.52
C TRP A 33 1.71 13.57 8.08
N TRP A 34 1.76 12.30 7.70
CA TRP A 34 2.14 11.87 6.36
C TRP A 34 1.25 12.53 5.32
N GLU A 35 -0.07 12.36 5.42
CA GLU A 35 -1.01 12.93 4.45
C GLU A 35 -0.89 14.45 4.36
N HIS A 36 -0.74 15.15 5.50
CA HIS A 36 -0.49 16.59 5.49
C HIS A 36 0.80 16.92 4.72
N LYS A 37 1.93 16.25 5.01
CA LYS A 37 3.21 16.50 4.33
C LYS A 37 3.15 16.23 2.83
N GLN A 38 2.33 15.28 2.39
CA GLN A 38 2.16 14.99 0.97
C GLN A 38 1.23 15.98 0.26
N SER A 39 0.42 16.74 0.99
CA SER A 39 -0.57 17.68 0.41
C SER A 39 -0.31 19.15 0.75
N GLU A 40 0.82 19.47 1.39
CA GLU A 40 1.20 20.85 1.79
C GLU A 40 1.18 21.85 0.63
N GLY A 41 1.44 21.41 -0.60
CA GLY A 41 1.40 22.25 -1.81
C GLY A 41 0.00 22.44 -2.42
N GLY A 42 -1.03 21.78 -1.88
CA GLY A 42 -2.37 21.71 -2.47
C GLY A 42 -2.52 20.67 -3.59
N ASP A 43 -1.39 20.19 -4.11
CA ASP A 43 -1.34 19.09 -5.08
C ASP A 43 -1.53 17.72 -4.40
N ASP A 44 -1.83 16.71 -5.21
CA ASP A 44 -1.98 15.34 -4.77
C ASP A 44 -0.62 14.61 -4.70
N GLY A 45 0.22 15.07 -3.77
CA GLY A 45 1.63 14.67 -3.64
C GLY A 45 2.53 15.91 -3.59
N ASN A 46 3.59 15.85 -2.78
CA ASN A 46 4.61 16.90 -2.78
C ASN A 46 5.58 16.74 -3.96
N ASP A 47 6.50 17.68 -4.11
CA ASP A 47 7.50 17.70 -5.20
C ASP A 47 8.28 16.39 -5.34
N MET A 48 8.58 15.70 -4.24
CA MET A 48 9.27 14.41 -4.31
C MET A 48 8.40 13.37 -5.02
N PHE A 49 7.10 13.30 -4.70
CA PHE A 49 6.19 12.42 -5.40
C PHE A 49 5.97 12.86 -6.84
N THR A 50 5.57 14.11 -7.06
CA THR A 50 5.11 14.58 -8.37
C THR A 50 6.23 14.71 -9.40
N GLN A 51 7.46 14.97 -8.96
CA GLN A 51 8.60 15.20 -9.87
C GLN A 51 9.56 14.02 -9.95
N CYS A 52 9.65 13.15 -8.93
CA CYS A 52 10.71 12.14 -8.84
C CYS A 52 10.22 10.69 -8.63
N LEU A 53 8.96 10.47 -8.26
CA LEU A 53 8.45 9.12 -8.01
C LEU A 53 7.35 8.72 -8.98
N LEU A 54 6.32 9.56 -9.12
CA LEU A 54 5.16 9.25 -9.94
C LEU A 54 5.52 9.06 -11.43
N PRO A 55 6.37 9.90 -12.06
CA PRO A 55 6.80 9.67 -13.44
C PRO A 55 7.52 8.33 -13.64
N GLU A 56 8.39 7.96 -12.70
CA GLU A 56 9.20 6.75 -12.74
C GLU A 56 8.34 5.51 -12.50
N VAL A 57 7.43 5.55 -11.53
CA VAL A 57 6.47 4.46 -11.27
C VAL A 57 5.59 4.23 -12.48
N GLU A 58 5.05 5.31 -13.07
CA GLU A 58 4.26 5.24 -14.29
C GLU A 58 5.07 4.61 -15.43
N GLN A 59 6.30 5.07 -15.66
CA GLN A 59 7.15 4.56 -16.75
C GLN A 59 7.53 3.08 -16.54
N LEU A 60 7.94 2.69 -15.33
CA LEU A 60 8.43 1.35 -15.03
C LEU A 60 7.32 0.30 -14.97
N SER A 61 6.10 0.71 -14.69
CA SER A 61 4.94 -0.20 -14.65
C SER A 61 4.50 -0.69 -16.03
N ASP A 62 4.85 0.03 -17.11
CA ASP A 62 4.41 -0.24 -18.50
C ASP A 62 2.89 -0.42 -18.65
N TRP A 63 2.14 0.18 -17.73
CA TRP A 63 0.68 0.05 -17.65
C TRP A 63 -0.02 0.77 -18.81
N GLN A 64 -1.25 0.36 -19.11
CA GLN A 64 -2.10 0.99 -20.12
C GLN A 64 -3.49 1.39 -19.55
N PRO A 65 -4.12 2.48 -20.05
CA PRO A 65 -5.48 2.83 -19.67
C PRO A 65 -6.47 1.67 -19.87
N GLY A 66 -7.32 1.43 -18.87
CA GLY A 66 -8.26 0.30 -18.84
C GLY A 66 -7.70 -0.98 -18.20
N GLU A 67 -6.40 -1.05 -17.91
CA GLU A 67 -5.83 -2.17 -17.16
C GLU A 67 -6.18 -2.12 -15.66
N THR A 68 -5.98 -3.26 -15.00
CA THR A 68 -6.11 -3.36 -13.55
C THR A 68 -4.75 -3.15 -12.91
N VAL A 69 -4.68 -2.26 -11.92
CA VAL A 69 -3.47 -1.98 -11.15
C VAL A 69 -3.69 -2.39 -9.70
N LEU A 70 -2.74 -3.17 -9.18
CA LEU A 70 -2.65 -3.53 -7.77
C LEU A 70 -1.46 -2.82 -7.14
N ASP A 71 -1.71 -1.93 -6.16
CA ASP A 71 -0.68 -1.23 -5.41
C ASP A 71 -0.50 -1.90 -4.03
N LEU A 72 0.72 -2.31 -3.71
CA LEU A 72 1.06 -3.06 -2.50
C LEU A 72 1.85 -2.16 -1.53
N GLY A 73 1.29 -1.91 -0.34
CA GLY A 73 1.78 -0.84 0.54
C GLY A 73 1.31 0.54 0.06
N ALA A 74 0.03 0.62 -0.30
CA ALA A 74 -0.58 1.78 -0.94
C ALA A 74 -0.56 3.06 -0.08
N GLY A 75 -0.37 2.93 1.24
CA GLY A 75 -0.36 4.04 2.19
C GLY A 75 -1.62 4.89 2.06
N SER A 76 -1.44 6.21 2.00
CA SER A 76 -2.54 7.14 1.77
C SER A 76 -2.98 7.25 0.31
N GLY A 77 -2.52 6.38 -0.60
CA GLY A 77 -3.12 6.13 -1.91
C GLY A 77 -2.71 7.07 -3.06
N ILE A 78 -1.60 7.80 -2.96
CA ILE A 78 -1.16 8.76 -4.00
C ILE A 78 -0.94 8.05 -5.35
N ILE A 79 -0.24 6.92 -5.34
CA ILE A 79 0.04 6.13 -6.56
C ILE A 79 -1.27 5.56 -7.12
N CYS A 80 -2.14 5.02 -6.26
CA CYS A 80 -3.46 4.57 -6.66
C CYS A 80 -4.27 5.65 -7.39
N ARG A 81 -4.28 6.87 -6.84
CA ARG A 81 -5.03 7.99 -7.43
C ARG A 81 -4.46 8.43 -8.77
N MET A 82 -3.14 8.45 -8.93
CA MET A 82 -2.50 8.71 -10.23
C MET A 82 -3.02 7.74 -11.30
N PHE A 83 -2.99 6.43 -11.05
CA PHE A 83 -3.44 5.44 -12.03
C PHE A 83 -4.95 5.51 -12.27
N ALA A 84 -5.75 5.67 -11.21
CA ALA A 84 -7.21 5.78 -11.33
C ALA A 84 -7.63 7.01 -12.13
N ALA A 85 -6.99 8.16 -11.91
CA ALA A 85 -7.25 9.40 -12.66
C ALA A 85 -6.94 9.25 -14.16
N LYS A 86 -6.07 8.30 -14.53
CA LYS A 86 -5.71 7.99 -15.92
C LYS A 86 -6.48 6.81 -16.51
N GLY A 87 -7.44 6.24 -15.76
CA GLY A 87 -8.39 5.25 -16.27
C GLY A 87 -8.07 3.79 -15.93
N ALA A 88 -7.16 3.53 -14.99
CA ALA A 88 -6.98 2.18 -14.45
C ALA A 88 -8.13 1.77 -13.52
N LYS A 89 -8.42 0.47 -13.44
CA LYS A 89 -9.18 -0.11 -12.32
C LYS A 89 -8.18 -0.41 -11.20
N VAL A 90 -8.26 0.32 -10.10
CA VAL A 90 -7.22 0.27 -9.06
C VAL A 90 -7.71 -0.37 -7.77
N THR A 91 -6.89 -1.27 -7.24
CA THR A 91 -7.00 -1.78 -5.87
C THR A 91 -5.70 -1.46 -5.13
N GLY A 92 -5.79 -0.80 -3.97
CA GLY A 92 -4.65 -0.53 -3.09
C GLY A 92 -4.71 -1.36 -1.82
N LEU A 93 -3.61 -2.02 -1.47
CA LEU A 93 -3.50 -2.82 -0.25
C LEU A 93 -2.53 -2.18 0.72
N ASP A 94 -2.93 -2.08 1.99
CA ASP A 94 -2.03 -1.61 3.04
C ASP A 94 -2.34 -2.31 4.38
N PHE A 95 -1.38 -2.30 5.28
CA PHE A 95 -1.48 -2.89 6.61
C PHE A 95 -1.94 -1.86 7.67
N SER A 96 -1.86 -0.56 7.38
CA SER A 96 -2.31 0.50 8.28
C SER A 96 -3.75 0.90 7.97
N ASP A 97 -4.67 0.63 8.90
CA ASP A 97 -6.07 1.06 8.77
C ASP A 97 -6.19 2.58 8.65
N LEU A 98 -5.38 3.34 9.41
CA LEU A 98 -5.39 4.79 9.37
C LEU A 98 -4.87 5.35 8.04
N MET A 99 -3.88 4.70 7.41
CA MET A 99 -3.46 5.05 6.06
C MET A 99 -4.57 4.78 5.04
N LEU A 100 -5.25 3.64 5.14
CA LEU A 100 -6.38 3.31 4.27
C LEU A 100 -7.56 4.26 4.45
N GLU A 101 -7.82 4.76 5.67
CA GLU A 101 -8.80 5.82 5.91
C GLU A 101 -8.44 7.07 5.10
N LYS A 102 -7.20 7.54 5.16
CA LYS A 102 -6.75 8.70 4.35
C LYS A 102 -6.85 8.42 2.85
N ALA A 103 -6.50 7.21 2.42
CA ALA A 103 -6.58 6.81 1.02
C ALA A 103 -8.01 6.90 0.48
N ARG A 104 -9.00 6.45 1.27
CA ARG A 104 -10.43 6.56 0.93
C ARG A 104 -10.91 8.00 0.93
N GLU A 105 -10.59 8.79 1.95
CA GLU A 105 -10.94 10.22 2.03
C GLU A 105 -10.44 11.01 0.81
N ARG A 106 -9.19 10.76 0.41
CA ARG A 106 -8.56 11.41 -0.75
C ARG A 106 -9.14 10.94 -2.07
N ALA A 107 -9.43 9.65 -2.21
CA ALA A 107 -10.10 9.13 -3.41
C ALA A 107 -11.49 9.75 -3.58
N GLU A 108 -12.27 9.86 -2.50
CA GLU A 108 -13.57 10.53 -2.50
C GLU A 108 -13.44 12.02 -2.86
N THR A 109 -12.49 12.73 -2.24
CA THR A 109 -12.22 14.15 -2.54
C THR A 109 -11.89 14.39 -4.01
N ASN A 110 -11.17 13.47 -4.64
CA ASN A 110 -10.79 13.55 -6.05
C ASN A 110 -11.86 12.96 -7.00
N GLY A 111 -12.97 12.44 -6.48
CA GLY A 111 -14.02 11.82 -7.29
C GLY A 111 -13.58 10.51 -7.99
N LEU A 112 -12.60 9.81 -7.40
CA LEU A 112 -12.01 8.60 -7.97
C LEU A 112 -12.59 7.35 -7.32
N LYS A 113 -12.90 6.34 -8.14
CA LYS A 113 -13.35 5.03 -7.66
C LYS A 113 -12.15 4.10 -7.52
N ILE A 114 -11.74 3.84 -6.29
CA ILE A 114 -10.59 2.99 -5.94
C ILE A 114 -11.00 2.04 -4.83
N GLU A 115 -10.63 0.77 -4.96
CA GLU A 115 -10.83 -0.25 -3.92
C GLU A 115 -9.62 -0.26 -2.98
N TYR A 116 -9.87 -0.37 -1.67
CA TYR A 116 -8.82 -0.34 -0.66
C TYR A 116 -9.08 -1.39 0.40
N ASP A 117 -8.14 -2.34 0.54
CA ASP A 117 -8.27 -3.44 1.48
C ASP A 117 -7.09 -3.53 2.43
N PHE A 118 -7.39 -4.01 3.63
CA PHE A 118 -6.38 -4.33 4.62
C PHE A 118 -5.66 -5.63 4.23
N ILE A 119 -4.34 -5.63 4.26
CA ILE A 119 -3.54 -6.85 4.18
C ILE A 119 -2.23 -6.70 4.97
N ASP A 120 -1.81 -7.78 5.63
CA ASP A 120 -0.43 -7.92 6.08
C ASP A 120 0.35 -8.71 5.02
N LEU A 121 1.19 -8.00 4.24
CA LEU A 121 2.02 -8.61 3.20
C LEU A 121 3.12 -9.53 3.75
N MET A 122 3.39 -9.48 5.06
CA MET A 122 4.32 -10.40 5.72
C MET A 122 3.62 -11.67 6.19
N ASP A 123 2.28 -11.71 6.20
CA ASP A 123 1.49 -12.91 6.48
C ASP A 123 1.09 -13.62 5.18
N ILE A 124 1.80 -14.70 4.88
CA ILE A 124 1.56 -15.54 3.71
C ILE A 124 0.14 -16.14 3.69
N GLU A 125 -0.42 -16.51 4.83
CA GLU A 125 -1.78 -17.07 4.84
C GLU A 125 -2.82 -15.98 4.60
N SER A 126 -2.61 -14.77 5.13
CA SER A 126 -3.41 -13.60 4.77
C SER A 126 -3.37 -13.33 3.26
N MET A 127 -2.17 -13.29 2.65
CA MET A 127 -2.01 -13.12 1.21
C MET A 127 -2.69 -14.22 0.38
N LYS A 128 -2.54 -15.49 0.78
CA LYS A 128 -3.21 -16.61 0.10
C LYS A 128 -4.74 -16.50 0.20
N ASN A 129 -5.26 -16.10 1.34
CA ASN A 129 -6.69 -15.91 1.53
C ASN A 129 -7.20 -14.75 0.67
N TYR A 130 -6.48 -13.62 0.66
CA TYR A 130 -6.81 -12.48 -0.21
C TYR A 130 -6.83 -12.89 -1.68
N ALA A 131 -5.80 -13.58 -2.16
CA ALA A 131 -5.73 -14.06 -3.53
C ALA A 131 -6.90 -15.00 -3.90
N ARG A 132 -7.30 -15.90 -3.01
CA ARG A 132 -8.45 -16.80 -3.23
C ARG A 132 -9.79 -16.07 -3.30
N MET A 133 -9.95 -14.99 -2.55
CA MET A 133 -11.19 -14.20 -2.55
C MET A 133 -11.34 -13.36 -3.83
N HIS A 134 -10.24 -13.07 -4.53
CA HIS A 134 -10.20 -12.17 -5.69
C HIS A 134 -9.75 -12.87 -6.98
N SER A 135 -9.76 -14.21 -7.03
CA SER A 135 -9.27 -15.01 -8.17
C SER A 135 -10.29 -15.20 -9.31
N GLU A 136 -11.23 -14.27 -9.49
CA GLU A 136 -12.24 -14.32 -10.56
C GLU A 136 -11.89 -13.43 -11.76
#